data_AF-A0A522L3P0-F1
#
_entry.id   AF-A0A522L3P0-F1
#
_cell.length_a   1.000
_cell.length_b   1.000
_cell.length_c   1.000
_cell.angle_alpha   90.00
_cell.angle_beta   90.00
_cell.angle_gamma   90.00
#
_symmetry.space_group_name_H-M   'P 1'
#
loop_
_entity.id
_entity.type
_entity.pdbx_description
1 polymer ?
#
loop_
_entity_poly.entity_id
_entity_poly.type
_entity_poly.pdbx_seq_one_letter_code
_entity_poly.pdbx_strand_id
1 'polypeptide(L)'
;CHLRPGYLADSDHPTPRAVFRYFRDTGTDALAVLLLSLSDQRATKGPLTTALSRTRHEKIVKALIRRLFKNKQEKKKARLLNGHDIMARFKLPASELIGSVLSELEEAQAIGKLKNKADAFKLAAKVIKLKK
;
A
#
# COMPACT_ATOMS: atom_id res chain seq x y z
N CYS A 1 -7.02 -11.52 -6.26
CA CYS A 1 -5.74 -10.79 -6.13
C CYS A 1 -5.02 -10.46 -7.44
N HIS A 2 -5.31 -11.09 -8.59
CA HIS A 2 -4.64 -10.78 -9.88
C HIS A 2 -5.20 -9.54 -10.61
N LEU A 3 -6.42 -9.09 -10.32
CA LEU A 3 -7.00 -7.89 -10.93
C LEU A 3 -6.43 -6.57 -10.37
N ARG A 4 -5.82 -6.60 -9.18
CA ARG A 4 -5.32 -5.39 -8.50
C ARG A 4 -4.20 -4.66 -9.27
N PRO A 5 -3.19 -5.34 -9.84
CA PRO A 5 -2.25 -4.71 -10.74
C PRO A 5 -2.93 -4.09 -11.97
N GLY A 6 -3.99 -4.73 -12.48
CA GLY A 6 -4.85 -4.18 -13.53
C GLY A 6 -5.48 -2.85 -13.13
N TYR A 7 -6.13 -2.78 -11.96
CA TYR A 7 -6.72 -1.54 -11.45
C TYR A 7 -5.69 -0.45 -11.14
N LEU A 8 -4.49 -0.82 -10.65
CA LEU A 8 -3.38 0.12 -10.53
C LEU A 8 -2.89 0.60 -11.90
N ALA A 9 -3.01 -0.23 -12.93
CA ALA A 9 -2.63 0.10 -14.29
C ALA A 9 -3.63 1.00 -15.02
N ASP A 10 -4.92 0.90 -14.65
CA ASP A 10 -5.97 1.76 -15.19
C ASP A 10 -5.84 3.20 -14.70
N SER A 11 -5.27 3.40 -13.50
CA SER A 11 -4.85 4.73 -13.06
C SER A 11 -3.54 5.14 -13.73
N ASP A 12 -3.51 6.27 -14.45
CA ASP A 12 -2.30 6.78 -15.12
C ASP A 12 -1.11 6.95 -14.15
N HIS A 13 -1.41 7.30 -12.89
CA HIS A 13 -0.44 7.44 -11.82
C HIS A 13 -0.96 6.83 -10.50
N PRO A 14 -0.63 5.55 -10.20
CA PRO A 14 -1.05 4.94 -8.95
C PRO A 14 -0.43 5.69 -7.76
N THR A 15 -1.29 6.11 -6.83
CA THR A 15 -0.85 6.89 -5.67
C THR A 15 0.15 6.10 -4.81
N PRO A 16 1.10 6.77 -4.13
CA PRO A 16 2.02 6.10 -3.20
C PRO A 16 1.30 5.23 -2.17
N ARG A 17 0.10 5.69 -1.77
CA ARG A 17 -0.82 5.02 -0.87
C ARG A 17 -1.32 3.69 -1.44
N ALA A 18 -1.85 3.71 -2.66
CA ALA A 18 -2.36 2.52 -3.34
C ALA A 18 -1.25 1.47 -3.57
N VAL A 19 -0.04 1.93 -3.94
CA VAL A 19 1.12 1.05 -4.12
C VAL A 19 1.59 0.45 -2.79
N PHE A 20 1.57 1.21 -1.70
CA PHE A 20 1.90 0.67 -0.37
C PHE A 20 0.91 -0.42 0.04
N ARG A 21 -0.39 -0.17 -0.09
CA ARG A 21 -1.44 -1.16 0.20
C ARG A 21 -1.29 -2.41 -0.63
N TYR A 22 -0.98 -2.27 -1.93
CA TYR A 22 -0.72 -3.40 -2.80
C TYR A 22 0.38 -4.31 -2.23
N PHE A 23 1.57 -3.78 -1.97
CA PHE A 23 2.68 -4.58 -1.46
C PHE A 23 2.44 -5.13 -0.05
N ARG A 24 1.78 -4.36 0.82
CA ARG A 24 1.39 -4.83 2.16
C ARG A 24 0.48 -6.05 2.07
N ASP A 25 -0.53 -5.99 1.21
CA ASP A 25 -1.54 -7.03 1.10
C ASP A 25 -1.05 -8.26 0.32
N THR A 26 -0.17 -8.08 -0.69
CA THR A 26 0.40 -9.20 -1.46
C THR A 26 1.61 -9.84 -0.80
N GLY A 27 2.28 -9.16 0.13
CA GLY A 27 3.42 -9.69 0.88
C GLY A 27 4.51 -10.29 -0.01
N THR A 28 4.88 -11.54 0.27
CA THR A 28 5.90 -12.31 -0.46
C THR A 28 5.49 -12.65 -1.90
N ASP A 29 4.18 -12.72 -2.15
CA ASP A 29 3.62 -13.17 -3.43
C ASP A 29 3.48 -12.04 -4.44
N ALA A 30 3.87 -10.81 -4.07
CA ALA A 30 3.78 -9.62 -4.92
C ALA A 30 4.36 -9.85 -6.32
N LEU A 31 5.52 -10.51 -6.43
CA LEU A 31 6.14 -10.80 -7.71
C LEU A 31 5.31 -11.78 -8.55
N ALA A 32 4.85 -12.87 -7.93
CA ALA A 32 4.03 -13.87 -8.60
C ALA A 32 2.71 -13.27 -9.12
N VAL A 33 2.06 -12.44 -8.30
CA VAL A 33 0.82 -11.74 -8.67
C VAL A 33 1.05 -10.77 -9.84
N LEU A 34 2.17 -10.04 -9.86
CA LEU A 34 2.51 -9.14 -10.97
C LEU A 34 2.75 -9.91 -12.29
N LEU A 35 3.48 -11.02 -12.23
CA LEU A 35 3.75 -11.86 -13.40
C LEU A 35 2.48 -12.54 -13.93
N LEU A 36 1.62 -13.01 -13.02
CA LEU A 36 0.32 -13.57 -13.38
C LEU A 36 -0.56 -12.54 -14.08
N SER A 37 -0.64 -11.31 -13.54
CA SER A 37 -1.40 -10.21 -14.17
C SER A 37 -0.87 -9.85 -15.56
N LEU A 38 0.45 -9.83 -15.75
CA LEU A 38 1.04 -9.56 -17.05
C LEU A 38 0.72 -10.67 -18.06
N SER A 39 0.76 -11.93 -17.60
CA SER A 39 0.44 -13.10 -18.43
C SER A 39 -1.01 -13.10 -18.87
N ASP A 40 -1.93 -12.81 -17.93
CA ASP A 40 -3.37 -12.69 -18.19
C ASP A 40 -3.69 -11.58 -19.21
N GLN A 41 -3.07 -10.40 -19.04
CA GLN A 41 -3.20 -9.29 -19.98
C GLN A 41 -2.68 -9.66 -21.37
N ARG A 42 -1.60 -10.43 -21.46
CA ARG A 42 -1.03 -10.90 -22.74
C ARG A 42 -1.91 -11.96 -23.41
N ALA A 43 -2.50 -12.86 -22.63
CA ALA A 43 -3.40 -13.91 -23.12
C ALA A 43 -4.76 -13.37 -23.57
N THR A 44 -5.25 -12.27 -22.98
CA THR A 44 -6.53 -11.65 -23.32
C THR A 44 -6.58 -11.19 -24.78
N LYS A 45 -7.64 -11.60 -25.48
CA LYS A 45 -7.98 -11.20 -26.85
C LYS A 45 -9.39 -10.62 -26.85
N GLY A 46 -9.59 -9.47 -27.49
CA GLY A 46 -10.92 -8.86 -27.60
C GLY A 46 -10.87 -7.41 -28.09
N PRO A 47 -12.01 -6.86 -28.54
CA PRO A 47 -12.09 -5.53 -29.16
C PRO A 47 -11.66 -4.39 -28.22
N LEU A 48 -11.75 -4.60 -26.90
CA LEU A 48 -11.32 -3.63 -25.88
C LEU A 48 -9.80 -3.71 -25.58
N THR A 49 -9.08 -4.68 -26.12
CA THR A 49 -7.65 -4.88 -25.84
C THR A 49 -6.79 -4.11 -26.84
N THR A 50 -6.61 -2.82 -26.60
CA THR A 50 -5.80 -1.94 -27.46
C THR A 50 -4.30 -2.08 -27.17
N ALA A 51 -3.45 -1.81 -28.18
CA ALA A 51 -1.99 -1.76 -28.00
C ALA A 51 -1.57 -0.75 -26.91
N LEU A 52 -2.31 0.35 -26.78
CA LEU A 52 -2.11 1.36 -25.74
C LEU A 52 -2.37 0.80 -24.34
N SER A 53 -3.48 0.09 -24.14
CA SER A 53 -3.81 -0.59 -22.88
C SER A 53 -2.71 -1.59 -22.49
N ARG A 54 -2.25 -2.42 -23.46
CA ARG A 54 -1.15 -3.37 -23.22
C ARG A 54 0.12 -2.68 -22.74
N THR A 55 0.51 -1.63 -23.44
CA THR A 55 1.73 -0.88 -23.16
C THR A 55 1.66 -0.18 -21.80
N ARG A 56 0.49 0.37 -21.43
CA ARG A 56 0.26 0.98 -20.12
C ARG A 56 0.40 -0.05 -19.00
N HIS A 57 -0.27 -1.19 -19.14
CA HIS A 57 -0.21 -2.26 -18.16
C HIS A 57 1.22 -2.77 -17.95
N GLU A 58 1.94 -3.02 -19.03
CA GLU A 58 3.34 -3.45 -18.96
C GLU A 58 4.25 -2.43 -18.27
N LYS A 59 4.10 -1.13 -18.59
CA LYS A 59 4.86 -0.06 -17.95
C LYS A 59 4.65 -0.04 -16.43
N ILE A 60 3.41 -0.19 -15.99
CA ILE A 60 3.05 -0.14 -14.56
C ILE A 60 3.54 -1.39 -13.84
N VAL A 61 3.34 -2.58 -14.41
CA VAL A 61 3.89 -3.84 -13.86
C VAL A 61 5.41 -3.75 -13.74
N LYS A 62 6.11 -3.30 -14.79
CA LYS A 62 7.57 -3.12 -14.75
C LYS A 62 8.02 -2.10 -13.71
N ALA A 63 7.26 -1.01 -13.51
CA ALA A 63 7.54 -0.03 -12.45
C ALA A 63 7.36 -0.64 -11.04
N LEU A 64 6.30 -1.42 -10.83
CA LEU A 64 6.05 -2.11 -9.56
C LEU A 64 7.11 -3.17 -9.26
N ILE A 65 7.54 -3.95 -10.26
CA ILE A 65 8.63 -4.93 -10.09
C ILE A 65 9.92 -4.21 -9.68
N ARG A 66 10.30 -3.13 -10.37
CA ARG A 66 11.48 -2.33 -9.99
C ARG A 66 11.39 -1.81 -8.55
N ARG A 67 10.21 -1.31 -8.15
CA ARG A 67 9.97 -0.83 -6.80
C ARG A 67 10.04 -1.95 -5.76
N LEU A 68 9.54 -3.14 -6.07
CA LEU A 68 9.62 -4.31 -5.19
C LEU A 68 11.08 -4.65 -4.87
N PHE A 69 11.94 -4.72 -5.89
CA PHE A 69 13.36 -5.00 -5.69
C PHE A 69 14.09 -3.89 -4.94
N LYS A 70 13.76 -2.61 -5.21
CA LYS A 70 14.31 -1.48 -4.46
C LYS A 70 13.92 -1.55 -2.97
N ASN A 71 12.63 -1.77 -2.67
CA ASN A 71 12.13 -1.87 -1.31
C ASN A 71 12.70 -3.07 -0.54
N LYS A 72 13.04 -4.18 -1.21
CA LYS A 72 13.72 -5.32 -0.57
C LYS A 72 15.13 -4.97 -0.08
N GLN A 73 15.79 -3.99 -0.71
CA GLN A 73 17.12 -3.53 -0.32
C GLN A 73 17.05 -2.44 0.78
N GLU A 74 15.92 -1.74 0.90
CA GLU A 74 15.73 -0.70 1.92
C GLU A 74 15.34 -1.33 3.28
N LYS A 75 16.04 -0.94 4.36
CA LYS A 75 15.66 -1.34 5.72
C LYS A 75 14.28 -0.77 6.06
N LYS A 76 13.38 -1.61 6.61
CA LYS A 76 12.08 -1.14 7.12
C LYS A 76 12.30 -0.04 8.16
N LYS A 77 11.67 1.12 7.95
CA LYS A 77 11.69 2.21 8.93
C LYS A 77 10.99 1.74 10.21
N ALA A 78 11.64 1.97 11.36
CA ALA A 78 11.03 1.69 12.66
C ALA A 78 9.73 2.51 12.82
N ARG A 79 8.69 1.90 13.38
CA ARG A 79 7.41 2.57 13.64
C ARG A 79 7.62 3.76 14.57
N LEU A 80 6.98 4.89 14.27
CA LEU A 80 7.06 6.09 15.12
C LEU A 80 6.33 5.91 16.46
N LEU A 81 5.24 5.14 16.46
CA LEU A 81 4.41 4.84 17.63
C LEU A 81 4.09 3.34 17.68
N ASN A 82 4.00 2.83 18.91
CA ASN A 82 3.57 1.47 19.20
C ASN A 82 2.13 1.46 19.76
N GLY A 83 1.53 0.27 19.85
CA GLY A 83 0.17 0.13 20.41
C GLY A 83 0.07 0.62 21.85
N HIS A 84 1.10 0.36 22.67
CA HIS A 84 1.18 0.85 24.05
C HIS A 84 1.19 2.36 24.15
N ASP A 85 1.88 3.07 23.25
CA ASP A 85 1.91 4.54 23.23
C ASP A 85 0.51 5.11 22.99
N ILE A 86 -0.24 4.50 22.08
CA ILE A 86 -1.62 4.90 21.74
C ILE A 86 -2.55 4.61 22.93
N MET A 87 -2.46 3.41 23.51
CA MET A 87 -3.27 3.03 24.68
C MET A 87 -3.05 3.97 25.86
N ALA A 88 -1.79 4.25 26.19
CA ALA A 88 -1.43 5.15 27.28
C ALA A 88 -1.90 6.60 27.02
N ARG A 89 -1.74 7.10 25.79
CA ARG A 89 -2.08 8.49 25.46
C ARG A 89 -3.58 8.75 25.43
N PHE A 90 -4.36 7.81 24.87
CA PHE A 90 -5.81 7.98 24.67
C PHE A 90 -6.66 7.25 25.71
N LYS A 91 -6.03 6.56 26.69
CA LYS A 91 -6.69 5.76 27.73
C LYS A 91 -7.69 4.75 27.13
N LEU A 92 -7.27 4.08 26.06
CA LEU A 92 -8.09 3.09 25.35
C LEU A 92 -7.69 1.67 25.76
N PRO A 93 -8.66 0.75 25.93
CA PRO A 93 -8.36 -0.66 26.09
C PRO A 93 -7.86 -1.27 24.79
N ALA A 94 -7.18 -2.42 24.90
CA ALA A 94 -6.80 -3.23 23.76
C ALA A 94 -8.03 -3.56 22.90
N SER A 95 -8.01 -3.15 21.62
CA SER A 95 -9.15 -3.24 20.71
C SER A 95 -8.69 -3.22 19.25
N GLU A 96 -9.56 -3.70 18.34
CA GLU A 96 -9.33 -3.66 16.89
C GLU A 96 -9.08 -2.23 16.37
N LEU A 97 -9.65 -1.23 17.06
CA LEU A 97 -9.45 0.18 16.76
C LEU A 97 -7.97 0.57 16.83
N ILE A 98 -7.20 0.02 17.79
CA ILE A 98 -5.76 0.30 17.89
C ILE A 98 -5.00 -0.30 16.69
N GLY A 99 -5.34 -1.51 16.28
CA GLY A 99 -4.78 -2.13 15.08
C GLY A 99 -5.05 -1.31 13.81
N SER A 100 -6.29 -0.80 13.69
CA SER A 100 -6.67 0.12 12.61
C SER A 100 -5.85 1.41 12.61
N VAL A 101 -5.66 2.03 13.78
CA VAL A 101 -4.86 3.26 13.92
C VAL A 101 -3.41 3.00 13.56
N LEU A 102 -2.81 1.91 14.06
CA LEU A 102 -1.43 1.53 13.73
C LEU A 102 -1.24 1.30 12.23
N SER A 103 -2.20 0.67 11.56
CA SER A 103 -2.15 0.43 10.11
C SER A 103 -2.16 1.74 9.32
N GLU A 104 -3.01 2.70 9.69
CA GLU A 104 -3.05 4.03 9.05
C GLU A 104 -1.79 4.86 9.36
N LEU A 105 -1.21 4.74 10.56
CA LEU A 105 0.06 5.38 10.91
C LEU A 105 1.22 4.80 10.09
N GLU A 106 1.29 3.48 9.97
CA GLU A 106 2.33 2.80 9.18
C GLU A 106 2.21 3.19 7.70
N GLU A 107 0.99 3.25 7.17
CA GLU A 107 0.72 3.72 5.82
C GLU A 107 1.14 5.18 5.61
N ALA A 108 0.78 6.08 6.52
CA ALA A 108 1.14 7.50 6.45
C ALA A 108 2.66 7.73 6.61
N GLN A 109 3.33 6.90 7.41
CA GLN A 109 4.79 6.92 7.56
C GLN A 109 5.49 6.41 6.30
N ALA A 110 4.99 5.31 5.71
CA ALA A 110 5.57 4.71 4.51
C ALA A 110 5.52 5.64 3.28
N ILE A 111 4.47 6.46 3.17
CA ILE A 111 4.36 7.48 2.12
C ILE A 111 5.05 8.81 2.47
N GLY A 112 5.73 8.91 3.63
CA GLY A 112 6.51 10.08 4.03
C GLY A 112 5.70 11.26 4.58
N LYS A 113 4.39 11.08 4.85
CA LYS A 113 3.54 12.12 5.45
C LYS A 113 3.80 12.33 6.94
N LEU A 114 4.31 11.31 7.64
CA LEU A 114 4.68 11.39 9.05
C LEU A 114 6.20 11.35 9.23
N LYS A 115 6.74 12.35 9.93
CA LYS A 115 8.18 12.45 10.21
C LYS A 115 8.52 12.40 11.70
N ASN A 116 7.57 12.71 12.57
CA ASN A 116 7.80 12.79 14.02
C ASN A 116 6.63 12.16 14.82
N LYS A 117 6.85 11.93 16.12
CA LYS A 117 5.84 11.36 17.02
C LYS A 117 4.62 12.28 17.23
N ALA A 118 4.81 13.60 17.20
CA ALA A 118 3.72 14.55 17.43
C ALA A 118 2.66 14.49 16.32
N ASP A 119 3.09 14.45 15.06
CA ASP A 119 2.23 14.31 13.88
C ASP A 119 1.53 12.95 13.88
N ALA A 120 2.24 11.91 14.34
CA ALA A 120 1.67 10.57 14.50
C ALA A 120 0.53 10.56 15.53
N PHE A 121 0.68 11.24 16.69
CA PHE A 121 -0.42 11.37 17.65
C PHE A 121 -1.61 12.18 17.11
N LYS A 122 -1.36 13.25 16.35
CA LYS A 122 -2.44 14.04 15.70
C LYS A 122 -3.24 13.18 14.73
N LEU A 123 -2.56 12.38 13.90
CA LEU A 123 -3.21 11.48 12.96
C LEU A 123 -3.98 10.38 13.70
N ALA A 124 -3.40 9.80 14.75
CA ALA A 124 -4.05 8.83 15.61
C ALA A 124 -5.36 9.38 16.20
N ALA A 125 -5.35 10.58 16.78
CA ALA A 125 -6.55 11.23 17.32
C ALA A 125 -7.65 11.39 16.26
N LYS A 126 -7.27 11.76 15.03
CA LYS A 126 -8.21 11.94 13.92
C LYS A 126 -8.85 10.62 13.49
N VAL A 127 -8.06 9.55 13.40
CA VAL A 127 -8.55 8.20 13.06
C VAL A 127 -9.45 7.65 14.16
N ILE A 128 -9.08 7.84 15.43
CA ILE A 128 -9.91 7.42 16.58
C ILE A 128 -11.28 8.12 16.51
N LYS A 129 -11.33 9.43 16.25
CA LYS A 129 -12.60 10.18 16.15
C LYS A 129 -13.47 9.72 14.98
N LEU A 130 -12.88 9.28 13.87
CA LEU A 130 -13.61 8.80 12.70
C LEU A 130 -14.19 7.39 12.86
N LYS A 131 -13.61 6.59 13.76
CA LYS A 131 -13.99 5.19 13.99
C LYS A 131 -14.75 4.96 15.31
N LYS A 132 -15.02 6.03 16.05
CA LYS A 132 -15.81 6.04 17.29
C LYS A 132 -17.21 6.52 16.99
#